data_AF-A0A0Q4JNN5-F1
#
_entry.id   AF-A0A0Q4JNN5-F1
#
_cell.length_a   1.000
_cell.length_b   1.000
_cell.length_c   1.000
_cell.angle_alpha   90.00
_cell.angle_beta   90.00
_cell.angle_gamma   90.00
#
_symmetry.space_group_name_H-M   'P 1'
#
loop_
_entity.id
_entity.type
_entity.pdbx_description
1 polymer ?
#
loop_
_entity_poly.entity_id
_entity_poly.type
_entity_poly.pdbx_seq_one_letter_code
_entity_poly.pdbx_strand_id
1 'polypeptide(L)'
;MLGLGSGDDVLKLAEWRKREGKTQEWVAAELGCTQPYISQIERAVQPIVPGAEVMERIFILTNGEVEPNDFYDVPRWRRLLASALAALGKRAA
;
A
#
# COMPACT_ATOMS: atom_id res chain seq x y z
N MET A 1 19.46 -5.71 12.01
CA MET A 1 19.32 -5.85 10.55
C MET A 1 17.96 -5.29 10.19
N LEU A 2 17.89 -4.03 9.73
CA LEU A 2 16.67 -3.47 9.16
C LEU A 2 16.74 -3.78 7.67
N GLY A 3 15.97 -4.78 7.23
CA GLY A 3 15.82 -5.08 5.82
C GLY A 3 15.10 -3.92 5.15
N LEU A 4 15.84 -3.12 4.39
CA LEU A 4 15.26 -2.16 3.45
C LEU A 4 14.58 -2.98 2.37
N GLY A 5 13.26 -3.14 2.51
CA GLY A 5 12.39 -3.85 1.58
C GLY A 5 12.58 -3.34 0.15
N SER A 6 12.66 -4.30 -0.77
CA SER A 6 12.82 -4.11 -2.20
C SER A 6 11.76 -3.15 -2.75
N GLY A 7 12.20 -2.07 -3.39
CA GLY A 7 11.35 -0.96 -3.80
C GLY A 7 10.52 -1.17 -5.08
N ASP A 8 9.83 -2.31 -5.25
CA ASP A 8 9.06 -2.54 -6.49
C ASP A 8 7.60 -3.02 -6.37
N ASP A 9 7.07 -3.38 -5.19
CA ASP A 9 5.64 -3.69 -5.05
C ASP A 9 5.04 -2.97 -3.84
N VAL A 10 4.48 -1.78 -4.05
CA VAL A 10 3.59 -1.12 -3.08
C VAL A 10 2.31 -1.96 -3.02
N LEU A 11 2.25 -2.93 -2.11
CA LEU A 11 1.09 -3.80 -1.96
C LEU A 11 -0.10 -2.98 -1.45
N LYS A 12 -1.05 -2.65 -2.34
CA LYS A 12 -2.25 -1.93 -1.92
C LYS A 12 -3.18 -2.88 -1.15
N LEU A 13 -3.98 -2.35 -0.22
CA LEU A 13 -5.00 -3.12 0.50
C LEU A 13 -5.89 -3.97 -0.42
N ALA A 14 -6.24 -3.43 -1.60
CA ALA A 14 -7.04 -4.13 -2.60
C ALA A 14 -6.34 -5.38 -3.16
N GLU A 15 -5.02 -5.36 -3.32
CA GLU A 15 -4.23 -6.46 -3.84
C GLU A 15 -4.06 -7.55 -2.80
N TRP A 16 -3.68 -7.16 -1.58
CA TRP A 16 -3.66 -8.05 -0.41
C TRP A 16 -4.97 -8.79 -0.27
N ARG A 17 -6.09 -8.05 -0.22
CA ARG A 17 -7.43 -8.61 -0.03
C ARG A 17 -7.79 -9.63 -1.11
N LYS A 18 -7.48 -9.33 -2.38
CA LYS A 18 -7.75 -10.24 -3.51
C LYS A 18 -6.91 -11.52 -3.41
N ARG A 19 -5.63 -11.40 -3.04
CA ARG A 19 -4.72 -12.54 -2.87
C ARG A 19 -5.18 -13.47 -1.75
N GLU A 20 -5.65 -12.91 -0.63
CA GLU A 20 -6.17 -13.65 0.52
C GLU A 20 -7.62 -14.16 0.33
N GLY A 21 -8.22 -13.95 -0.84
CA GLY A 21 -9.59 -14.39 -1.14
C GLY A 21 -10.67 -13.69 -0.30
N LYS A 22 -10.39 -12.48 0.20
CA LYS A 22 -11.28 -11.73 1.10
C LYS A 22 -12.18 -10.76 0.33
N THR A 23 -13.38 -10.52 0.87
CA THR A 23 -14.31 -9.51 0.36
C THR A 23 -14.10 -8.17 1.07
N GLN A 24 -14.54 -7.07 0.46
CA GLN A 24 -14.50 -5.76 1.14
C GLN A 24 -15.42 -5.73 2.37
N GLU A 25 -16.53 -6.48 2.33
CA GLU A 25 -17.42 -6.70 3.47
C GLU A 25 -16.68 -7.31 4.66
N TRP A 26 -15.86 -8.34 4.40
CA TRP A 26 -15.06 -9.00 5.43
C TRP A 26 -14.05 -8.04 6.04
N VAL A 27 -13.31 -7.29 5.22
CA VAL A 27 -12.35 -6.28 5.70
C VAL A 27 -13.05 -5.19 6.51
N ALA A 28 -14.22 -4.73 6.06
CA ALA A 28 -14.99 -3.73 6.79
C ALA A 28 -15.43 -4.23 8.18
N ALA A 29 -15.87 -5.48 8.27
CA ALA A 29 -16.24 -6.11 9.54
C ALA A 29 -15.05 -6.20 10.51
N GLU A 30 -13.89 -6.67 10.03
CA GLU A 30 -12.67 -6.77 10.86
C GLU A 30 -12.15 -5.41 11.33
N LEU A 31 -12.28 -4.38 10.49
CA LEU A 31 -11.83 -3.02 10.83
C LEU A 31 -12.87 -2.21 11.61
N GLY A 32 -14.10 -2.70 11.75
CA GLY A 32 -15.21 -2.01 12.41
C GLY A 32 -15.69 -0.77 11.66
N CYS A 33 -15.73 -0.82 10.32
CA CYS A 33 -16.18 0.27 9.47
C CYS A 33 -17.17 -0.22 8.39
N THR A 34 -17.52 0.63 7.42
CA THR A 34 -18.50 0.27 6.37
C THR A 34 -17.80 -0.24 5.11
N GLN A 35 -18.44 -1.18 4.40
CA GLN A 35 -17.92 -1.66 3.11
C GLN A 35 -17.73 -0.52 2.07
N PRO A 36 -18.62 0.48 1.97
CA PRO A 36 -18.38 1.64 1.12
C PRO A 36 -17.10 2.38 1.46
N TYR A 37 -16.75 2.52 2.74
CA TYR A 37 -15.51 3.17 3.17
C TYR A 37 -14.27 2.40 2.67
N ILE A 38 -14.26 1.08 2.77
CA ILE A 38 -13.20 0.23 2.18
C ILE A 38 -13.12 0.42 0.67
N SER A 39 -14.26 0.48 -0.01
CA SER A 39 -14.30 0.77 -1.45
C SER A 39 -13.68 2.13 -1.80
N GLN A 40 -13.82 3.15 -0.93
CA GLN A 40 -13.16 4.46 -1.14
C GLN A 40 -11.64 4.40 -0.99
N ILE A 41 -11.16 3.63 -0.02
CA ILE A 41 -9.72 3.42 0.23
C ILE A 41 -9.08 2.67 -0.95
N GLU A 42 -9.78 1.67 -1.49
CA GLU A 42 -9.28 0.79 -2.55
C GLU A 42 -9.42 1.35 -3.99
N ARG A 43 -9.94 2.57 -4.17
CA ARG A 43 -10.15 3.11 -5.52
C ARG A 43 -8.84 3.24 -6.29
N ALA A 44 -8.86 2.84 -7.56
CA ALA A 44 -7.74 3.05 -8.46
C ALA A 44 -7.50 4.54 -8.78
N VAL A 45 -8.56 5.35 -8.80
CA VAL A 45 -8.51 6.79 -9.09
C VAL A 45 -8.92 7.56 -7.84
N GLN A 46 -8.04 8.44 -7.37
CA GLN A 46 -8.25 9.29 -6.18
C GLN A 46 -8.75 8.47 -4.96
N PRO A 47 -7.96 7.50 -4.47
CA PRO A 47 -8.26 6.82 -3.23
C PRO A 47 -8.26 7.81 -2.06
N ILE A 48 -9.09 7.55 -1.06
CA ILE A 48 -8.99 8.28 0.20
C ILE A 48 -7.88 7.66 1.05
N VAL A 49 -7.20 8.50 1.82
CA VAL A 49 -6.30 8.04 2.88
C VAL A 49 -7.15 7.72 4.12
N PRO A 50 -7.04 6.52 4.71
CA PRO A 50 -7.77 6.21 5.93
C PRO A 50 -7.32 7.08 7.11
N GLY A 51 -8.16 7.17 8.15
CA GLY A 51 -7.72 7.79 9.41
C GLY A 51 -6.59 6.98 10.07
N ALA A 52 -5.81 7.60 10.97
CA ALA A 52 -4.67 6.97 11.62
C ALA A 52 -5.02 5.66 12.34
N GLU A 53 -6.14 5.63 13.07
CA GLU A 53 -6.63 4.44 13.76
C GLU A 53 -6.96 3.29 12.78
N VAL A 54 -7.57 3.62 11.64
CA VAL A 54 -7.91 2.62 10.61
C VAL A 54 -6.64 2.09 9.93
N MET A 55 -5.65 2.96 9.67
CA MET A 55 -4.35 2.55 9.14
C MET A 55 -3.62 1.59 10.08
N GLU A 56 -3.62 1.87 11.39
CA GLU A 56 -3.02 0.97 12.39
C GLU A 56 -3.72 -0.40 12.41
N ARG A 57 -5.07 -0.41 12.39
CA ARG A 57 -5.83 -1.66 12.32
C ARG A 57 -5.56 -2.44 11.04
N ILE A 58 -5.39 -1.77 9.90
CA ILE A 58 -5.02 -2.42 8.64
C ILE A 58 -3.62 -3.03 8.74
N PHE A 59 -2.65 -2.30 9.29
CA PHE A 59 -1.30 -2.82 9.48
C PHE A 59 -1.32 -4.09 10.35
N ILE A 60 -2.09 -4.11 11.43
CA ILE A 60 -2.27 -5.28 12.29
C ILE A 60 -2.98 -6.43 11.54
N LEU A 61 -4.10 -6.14 10.88
CA LEU A 61 -4.91 -7.13 10.13
C LEU A 61 -4.09 -7.85 9.04
N THR A 62 -3.19 -7.11 8.40
CA THR A 62 -2.34 -7.60 7.31
C THR A 62 -0.98 -8.11 7.79
N ASN A 63 -0.74 -8.19 9.10
CA ASN A 63 0.55 -8.58 9.68
C ASN A 63 1.74 -7.79 9.09
N GLY A 64 1.52 -6.51 8.85
CA GLY A 64 2.49 -5.57 8.29
C GLY A 64 2.71 -5.65 6.78
N GLU A 65 1.93 -6.45 6.05
CA GLU A 65 2.05 -6.49 4.58
C GLU A 65 1.52 -5.24 3.88
N VAL A 66 0.58 -4.52 4.51
CA VAL A 66 0.13 -3.20 4.07
C VAL A 66 0.59 -2.17 5.10
N GLU A 67 1.55 -1.34 4.73
CA GLU A 67 2.12 -0.30 5.56
C GLU A 67 1.31 1.01 5.44
N PRO A 68 1.34 1.89 6.46
CA PRO A 68 0.73 3.21 6.37
C PRO A 68 1.21 4.04 5.17
N ASN A 69 2.47 3.87 4.78
CA ASN A 69 3.04 4.55 3.61
C ASN A 69 2.39 4.13 2.30
N ASP A 70 1.79 2.93 2.23
CA ASP A 70 1.15 2.42 1.02
C ASP A 70 -0.15 3.15 0.69
N PHE A 71 -0.73 3.95 1.61
CA PHE A 71 -1.90 4.78 1.32
C PHE A 71 -1.57 6.09 0.63
N TYR A 72 -0.30 6.49 0.60
CA TYR A 72 0.13 7.73 -0.01
C TYR A 72 0.68 7.46 -1.41
N ASP A 73 0.19 8.19 -2.41
CA ASP A 73 0.82 8.19 -3.73
C ASP A 73 2.12 8.98 -3.63
N VAL A 74 3.22 8.28 -3.34
CA VAL A 74 4.51 8.95 -3.32
C VAL A 74 4.89 9.25 -4.78
N PRO A 75 5.09 10.53 -5.15
CA PRO A 75 4.88 10.93 -6.53
C PRO A 75 5.87 10.29 -7.50
N ARG A 76 5.47 10.25 -8.78
CA ARG A 76 6.19 9.75 -9.96
C ARG A 76 7.72 10.02 -9.96
N TRP A 77 8.19 11.09 -9.33
CA TRP A 77 9.62 11.41 -9.22
C TRP A 77 10.44 10.36 -8.46
N ARG A 78 9.89 9.61 -7.48
CA ARG A 78 10.64 8.52 -6.82
C ARG A 78 10.96 7.38 -7.79
N ARG A 79 9.99 7.01 -8.63
CA ARG A 79 10.20 6.03 -9.72
C ARG A 79 11.22 6.54 -10.74
N LEU A 80 11.14 7.82 -11.10
CA LEU A 80 12.12 8.45 -12.00
C LEU A 80 13.53 8.51 -11.38
N LEU A 81 13.63 8.78 -10.08
CA LEU A 81 14.89 8.80 -9.34
C LEU A 81 15.53 7.41 -9.28
N ALA A 82 14.76 6.37 -8.97
CA ALA A 82 15.24 4.98 -8.98
C ALA A 82 15.80 4.58 -10.36
N SER A 83 15.05 4.86 -11.43
CA SER A 83 15.51 4.62 -12.81
C SER A 83 16.77 5.41 -13.16
N ALA A 84 16.87 6.67 -12.73
CA ALA A 84 18.03 7.52 -12.98
C ALA A 84 19.29 7.00 -12.26
N LEU A 85 19.17 6.59 -10.99
CA LEU A 85 20.27 6.02 -10.21
C LEU A 85 20.77 4.70 -10.82
N ALA A 86 19.87 3.82 -11.28
CA ALA A 86 20.24 2.58 -11.95
C ALA A 86 20.99 2.82 -13.27
N ALA A 87 20.57 3.83 -14.06
CA ALA A 87 21.24 4.21 -15.30
C ALA A 87 22.65 4.77 -15.06
N LEU A 88 22.84 5.55 -13.99
CA LEU A 88 24.16 6.06 -13.59
C LEU A 88 25.10 4.93 -13.16
N GLY A 89 24.63 3.96 -12.39
CA GLY A 89 25.43 2.80 -11.98
C GLY A 89 25.96 1.97 -13.15
N LYS A 90 25.12 1.76 -14.18
CA LYS A 90 25.52 1.03 -15.41
C LYS A 90 26.55 1.76 -16.28
N ARG A 91 26.70 3.08 -16.11
CA ARG A 91 27.71 3.89 -16.82
C ARG A 91 29.03 3.99 -16.07
N ALA A 92 29.02 3.72 -14.77
CA ALA A 92 30.20 3.77 -13.91
C ALA A 92 30.91 2.41 -13.79
N ALA A 93 30.27 1.33 -14.26
CA ALA A 93 30.82 -0.02 -14.39
C ALA A 93 31.27 -0.28 -15.83
#